data_AF-A0A951EJF1-F1
#
_entry.id   AF-A0A951EJF1-F1
#
_cell.length_a   1.000
_cell.length_b   1.000
_cell.length_c   1.000
_cell.angle_alpha   90.00
_cell.angle_beta   90.00
_cell.angle_gamma   90.00
#
_symmetry.space_group_name_H-M   'P 1'
#
loop_
_entity.id
_entity.type
_entity.pdbx_description
1 polymer ?
#
loop_
_entity_poly.entity_id
_entity_poly.type
_entity_poly.pdbx_seq_one_letter_code
_entity_poly.pdbx_strand_id
1 'polypeptide(L)' 'MTASAFADEGVKIGYINKMGEHPWFVAEVGGAKSKASQLGVTLMTQDVQFNADLTLTTFDTMVGDGVKAIAIVVPDKALG' A
#
# COMPACT_ATOMS: atom_id res chain seq x y z
N MET A 1 6.36 -27.13 13.02
CA MET A 1 6.22 -25.78 13.57
C MET A 1 7.02 -24.83 12.70
N THR A 2 6.34 -23.99 11.91
CA THR A 2 6.94 -22.77 11.35
C THR A 2 5.82 -21.74 11.35
N ALA A 3 5.59 -21.14 12.52
CA ALA A 3 4.84 -19.91 12.60
C ALA A 3 5.59 -18.89 11.75
N SER A 4 4.90 -18.36 10.75
CA SER A 4 5.41 -17.29 9.89
C SER A 4 5.93 -16.16 10.78
N ALA A 5 7.16 -15.70 10.54
CA ALA A 5 7.80 -14.60 11.30
C ALA A 5 7.03 -13.26 11.24
N PHE A 6 5.89 -13.25 10.58
CA PHE A 6 4.96 -12.14 10.40
C PHE A 6 3.73 -12.21 11.33
N ALA A 7 3.58 -13.25 12.14
CA ALA A 7 2.38 -13.46 12.95
C ALA A 7 2.34 -12.65 14.26
N ASP A 8 3.49 -12.16 14.75
CA ASP A 8 3.61 -11.58 16.10
C ASP A 8 3.68 -10.04 16.11
N GLU A 9 4.13 -9.41 15.01
CA GLU A 9 4.06 -7.96 14.80
C GLU A 9 3.08 -7.71 13.65
N GLY A 10 1.88 -7.23 13.96
CA GLY A 10 0.82 -7.00 12.98
C GLY A 10 1.35 -6.44 11.65
N VAL A 11 1.24 -7.24 10.58
CA VAL A 11 1.80 -6.90 9.28
C VAL A 11 1.14 -5.63 8.78
N LYS A 12 1.94 -4.63 8.45
CA LYS A 12 1.49 -3.42 7.75
C LYS A 12 1.88 -3.52 6.28
N ILE A 13 0.94 -3.26 5.40
CA ILE A 13 1.14 -3.21 3.95
C ILE A 13 0.74 -1.82 3.46
N GLY A 14 1.55 -1.23 2.60
CA GLY A 14 1.31 0.05 1.96
C GLY A 14 0.71 -0.16 0.58
N TYR A 15 -0.17 0.74 0.18
CA TYR A 15 -0.78 0.75 -1.13
C TYR A 15 -0.84 2.19 -1.64
N ILE A 16 -0.11 2.48 -2.71
CA ILE A 16 0.01 3.81 -3.29
C ILE A 16 -0.72 3.79 -4.64
N ASN A 17 -1.73 4.63 -4.82
CA ASN A 17 -2.40 4.80 -6.11
C ASN A 17 -2.22 6.20 -6.68
N LYS A 18 -2.26 6.29 -8.01
CA LYS A 18 -2.13 7.55 -8.75
C LYS A 18 -3.44 8.30 -9.01
N MET A 19 -4.57 7.61 -8.82
CA MET A 19 -5.92 8.15 -9.01
C MET A 19 -6.87 7.49 -8.00
N GLY A 20 -7.06 8.10 -6.83
CA GLY A 20 -7.98 7.60 -5.81
C GLY A 20 -9.46 7.64 -6.21
N GLU A 21 -9.82 8.48 -7.18
CA GLU A 21 -11.21 8.71 -7.57
C GLU A 21 -11.65 7.92 -8.81
N HIS A 22 -10.72 7.25 -9.50
CA HIS A 22 -11.10 6.43 -10.65
C HIS A 22 -11.76 5.13 -10.16
N PRO A 23 -12.94 4.74 -10.68
CA PRO A 23 -13.71 3.60 -10.18
C PRO A 23 -12.92 2.29 -10.10
N TRP A 24 -12.00 2.08 -11.05
CA TRP A 24 -11.06 0.94 -11.05
C TRP A 24 -10.21 0.88 -9.77
N PHE A 25 -9.55 1.99 -9.39
CA PHE A 25 -8.66 2.02 -8.23
C PHE A 25 -9.43 2.04 -6.92
N VAL A 26 -10.65 2.60 -6.89
CA VAL A 26 -11.55 2.47 -5.74
C VAL A 26 -11.89 0.99 -5.49
N ALA A 27 -12.23 0.24 -6.55
CA ALA A 27 -12.51 -1.19 -6.44
C ALA A 27 -11.26 -1.99 -6.03
N GLU A 28 -10.10 -1.66 -6.58
CA GLU A 28 -8.83 -2.33 -6.27
C GLU A 28 -8.42 -2.10 -4.80
N VAL A 29 -8.48 -0.85 -4.32
CA VAL A 29 -8.25 -0.50 -2.91
C VAL A 29 -9.26 -1.18 -2.00
N GLY A 30 -10.55 -1.20 -2.40
CA GLY A 30 -11.60 -1.88 -1.64
C GLY A 30 -11.34 -3.38 -1.51
N GLY A 31 -10.93 -4.04 -2.59
CA GLY A 31 -10.53 -5.45 -2.59
C GLY A 31 -9.30 -5.73 -1.72
N ALA A 32 -8.27 -4.88 -1.84
CA ALA A 32 -7.07 -4.96 -1.02
C ALA A 32 -7.39 -4.78 0.47
N LYS A 33 -8.22 -3.80 0.83
CA LYS A 33 -8.69 -3.58 2.21
C LYS A 33 -9.45 -4.79 2.74
N SER A 34 -10.39 -5.32 1.95
CA SER A 34 -11.17 -6.51 2.34
C SER A 34 -10.27 -7.72 2.60
N LYS A 35 -9.28 -7.96 1.73
CA LYS A 35 -8.33 -9.06 1.91
C LYS A 35 -7.40 -8.84 3.10
N ALA A 36 -6.93 -7.61 3.30
CA ALA A 36 -6.10 -7.25 4.45
C ALA A 36 -6.86 -7.48 5.77
N SER A 37 -8.13 -7.04 5.86
CA SER A 37 -8.98 -7.31 7.02
C SER A 37 -9.21 -8.80 7.27
N GLN A 38 -9.42 -9.62 6.22
CA GLN A 38 -9.54 -11.07 6.36
C GLN A 38 -8.25 -11.74 6.87
N LEU A 39 -7.09 -11.19 6.53
CA LEU A 39 -5.79 -11.72 6.91
C LEU A 39 -5.27 -11.13 8.25
N GLY A 40 -5.98 -10.19 8.86
CA GLY A 40 -5.52 -9.50 10.09
C GLY A 40 -4.36 -8.52 9.84
N VAL A 41 -4.24 -8.02 8.62
CA VAL A 41 -3.16 -7.14 8.15
C VAL A 41 -3.64 -5.70 8.09
N THR A 42 -2.81 -4.75 8.48
CA THR A 42 -3.12 -3.31 8.37
C THR A 42 -2.75 -2.81 6.97
N LEU A 43 -3.72 -2.29 6.22
CA LEU A 43 -3.47 -1.68 4.91
C LEU A 43 -3.46 -0.16 5.02
N MET A 44 -2.33 0.46 4.69
CA MET A 44 -2.18 1.90 4.53
C MET A 44 -2.38 2.26 3.07
N THR A 45 -3.30 3.18 2.76
CA THR A 45 -3.62 3.56 1.38
C THR A 45 -3.42 5.04 1.19
N GLN A 46 -2.64 5.43 0.16
CA GLN A 46 -2.38 6.83 -0.17
C GLN A 46 -2.63 7.10 -1.64
N ASP A 47 -3.36 8.18 -1.92
CA ASP A 47 -3.49 8.75 -3.26
C ASP A 47 -2.43 9.82 -3.48
N VAL A 48 -1.67 9.64 -4.56
CA VAL A 48 -0.57 10.54 -4.94
C VAL A 48 -0.91 11.42 -6.13
N GLN A 49 -2.12 11.31 -6.69
CA GLN A 49 -2.64 12.24 -7.71
C GLN A 49 -1.67 12.52 -8.87
N PHE A 50 -1.07 11.46 -9.43
CA PHE A 50 -0.03 11.56 -10.46
C PHE A 50 1.28 12.28 -10.08
N ASN A 51 1.48 12.63 -8.83
CA ASN A 51 2.67 13.32 -8.36
C ASN A 51 3.77 12.32 -7.96
N ALA A 52 4.88 12.33 -8.69
CA ALA A 52 6.04 11.48 -8.48
C ALA A 52 6.77 11.79 -7.16
N ASP A 53 6.91 13.06 -6.79
CA ASP A 53 7.57 13.48 -5.55
C ASP A 53 6.76 13.06 -4.32
N LEU A 54 5.43 13.19 -4.42
CA LEU A 54 4.50 12.73 -3.39
C LEU A 54 4.55 11.20 -3.25
N THR A 55 4.76 10.49 -4.35
CA THR A 55 4.95 9.03 -4.35
C THR A 55 6.18 8.62 -3.55
N LEU A 56 7.32 9.27 -3.79
CA LEU A 56 8.56 9.01 -3.07
C LEU A 56 8.42 9.35 -1.58
N THR A 57 7.87 10.53 -1.26
CA THR A 57 7.63 10.95 0.13
C THR A 57 6.71 9.98 0.88
N THR A 58 5.67 9.51 0.20
CA THR A 58 4.73 8.51 0.74
C THR A 58 5.42 7.18 0.97
N PHE A 59 6.22 6.73 0.01
CA PHE A 59 7.00 5.50 0.14
C PHE A 59 7.93 5.56 1.34
N ASP A 60 8.70 6.64 1.49
CA ASP A 60 9.62 6.84 2.62
C ASP A 60 8.88 6.86 3.96
N THR A 61 7.69 7.49 4.01
CA THR A 61 6.83 7.51 5.20
C THR A 61 6.35 6.10 5.54
N MET A 62 5.85 5.34 4.56
CA MET A 62 5.39 3.95 4.76
C MET A 62 6.54 3.04 5.22
N VAL A 63 7.72 3.18 4.64
CA VAL A 63 8.91 2.45 5.09
C VAL A 63 9.26 2.82 6.54
N GLY A 64 9.23 4.11 6.89
CA GLY A 64 9.43 4.60 8.25
C GLY A 64 8.40 4.05 9.25
N ASP A 65 7.16 3.86 8.83
CA ASP A 65 6.06 3.29 9.63
C ASP A 65 6.15 1.77 9.83
N GLY A 66 7.19 1.14 9.28
CA GLY A 66 7.47 -0.29 9.42
C GLY A 66 6.66 -1.18 8.50
N VAL A 67 6.15 -0.63 7.39
CA VAL A 67 5.43 -1.37 6.36
C VAL A 67 6.34 -2.45 5.77
N LYS A 68 5.85 -3.70 5.71
CA LYS A 68 6.62 -4.87 5.24
C LYS A 68 6.54 -5.08 3.73
N ALA A 69 5.53 -4.51 3.09
CA ALA A 69 5.34 -4.59 1.64
C ALA A 69 4.60 -3.34 1.15
N ILE A 70 4.98 -2.82 -0.01
CA ILE A 70 4.28 -1.69 -0.65
C ILE A 70 3.85 -2.12 -2.06
N ALA A 71 2.56 -2.01 -2.33
CA ALA A 71 2.00 -2.10 -3.67
C ALA A 71 1.84 -0.68 -4.22
N ILE A 72 2.25 -0.45 -5.47
CA ILE A 72 2.21 0.88 -6.07
C ILE A 72 1.68 0.80 -7.50
N VAL A 73 0.73 1.68 -7.80
CA VAL A 73 0.36 2.01 -9.17
C VAL A 73 1.19 3.21 -9.58
N VAL A 74 2.28 2.94 -10.29
CA VAL A 74 3.26 3.97 -10.66
C VAL A 74 2.60 5.09 -11.48
N PRO A 75 2.70 6.36 -11.04
CA PRO A 75 2.20 7.51 -11.79
C PRO A 75 3.11 7.86 -12.96
N ASP A 76 4.41 7.58 -12.83
CA ASP A 76 5.45 7.79 -13.83
C ASP A 76 6.24 6.48 -14.02
N LYS A 77 6.60 6.16 -15.27
CA LYS A 77 7.44 4.98 -15.59
C LYS A 77 8.86 5.12 -15.07
N ALA A 78 9.35 6.34 -14.85
CA ALA A 78 10.67 6.56 -14.26
C ALA A 78 10.78 6.01 -12.83
N LEU A 79 9.64 5.78 -12.16
CA LEU A 79 9.56 5.20 -10.82
C LEU A 79 9.43 3.67 -10.81
N GLY A 80 9.28 3.01 -11.98
CA GLY A 80 9.08 1.56 -12.09
C GLY A 80 8.82 1.07 -13.51
#